data_AF-A0A9P6KVP4-F1
#
_entry.id   AF-A0A9P6KVP4-F1
#
_cell.length_a   1.000
_cell.length_b   1.000
_cell.length_c   1.000
_cell.angle_alpha   90.00
_cell.angle_beta   90.00
_cell.angle_gamma   90.00
#
_symmetry.space_group_name_H-M   'P 1'
#
loop_
_entity.id
_entity.type
_entity.pdbx_description
1 polymer ?
#
loop_
_entity_poly.entity_id
_entity_poly.type
_entity_poly.pdbx_seq_one_letter_code
_entity_poly.pdbx_strand_id
1 'polypeptide(L)'
;MSDRLRLRTWCAASTTAKKSPRREAAGGEESYLSDGIKHHEDDTVSCISDAQLSPDGTCIFTANYSRNFSVYPFPSSIDVNKEQQSLTRYAQFSSSDPIWALTVNPYFDLNDRNTTTVLVSRRDQYIGLHNALWDVSKTVDVVPQPDRTGPVDISSKLASYKLVDKLTEAVTAPTSLAWSPCGAYFYAGHKNQIAVFDLAYTDDPITNIRTIPSARNKLKGGGWGFKGDVTALAASTRSGNVLAAGTRTRYVGLYDVVSSRETTHFLLPGMINCQRSDNQKLQDFIGEGITQLEWSPDGTYLYVAERSSDALLIYDVRKFGLALAHCVGRKAHTRQKMGFDVWAQGDAGENHEIWAGGTDGCVRVWKYPYLKEGAVEADEVISVGEDPISNVRVHPYGHAAAVAQGRYKVGGEGEMKGIRRGDLKNPTYNEWGCLDILGLGSW
;
A
#
# COMPACT_ATOMS: atom_id res chain seq x y z
N MET A 1 17.99 18.81 31.42
CA MET A 1 16.61 18.52 30.99
C MET A 1 16.68 17.47 29.86
N SER A 2 17.39 16.36 30.06
CA SER A 2 16.93 15.08 30.61
C SER A 2 15.74 14.49 29.85
N ASP A 3 16.10 13.68 28.84
CA ASP A 3 15.47 12.46 28.35
C ASP A 3 14.08 12.13 28.88
N ARG A 4 13.07 12.46 28.07
CA ARG A 4 11.88 11.63 27.96
C ARG A 4 11.98 10.83 26.66
N LEU A 5 12.77 9.74 26.69
CA LEU A 5 12.55 8.61 25.77
C LEU A 5 11.15 8.06 26.06
N ARG A 6 10.11 8.65 25.44
CA ARG A 6 8.77 8.09 25.46
C ARG A 6 8.81 6.88 24.54
N LEU A 7 8.60 5.68 25.12
CA LEU A 7 8.33 4.47 24.36
C LEU A 7 7.12 4.71 23.45
N ARG A 8 7.36 5.11 22.21
CA ARG A 8 6.44 4.88 21.10
C ARG A 8 6.46 3.38 20.89
N THR A 9 5.57 2.66 21.56
CA THR A 9 4.80 1.54 20.99
C THR A 9 4.28 0.59 22.05
N TRP A 10 2.98 0.36 21.98
CA TRP A 10 2.32 -0.86 22.41
C TRP A 10 1.37 -1.26 21.26
N CYS A 11 1.14 -2.56 21.06
CA CYS A 11 0.19 -3.04 20.06
C CYS A 11 -1.22 -2.85 20.63
N ALA A 12 -1.94 -1.88 20.07
CA ALA A 12 -3.27 -1.50 20.54
C ALA A 12 -4.34 -2.50 20.14
N ALA A 13 -4.26 -2.95 18.90
CA ALA A 13 -5.18 -3.92 18.37
C ALA A 13 -4.47 -4.78 17.33
N SER A 14 -4.88 -6.04 17.21
CA SER A 14 -4.31 -6.95 16.22
C SER A 14 -5.33 -7.97 15.76
N THR A 15 -5.18 -8.44 14.52
CA THR A 15 -5.94 -9.59 14.02
C THR A 15 -5.45 -10.92 14.60
N THR A 16 -4.26 -10.95 15.20
CA THR A 16 -3.77 -12.14 15.91
C THR A 16 -3.55 -11.80 17.38
N ALA A 17 -3.96 -12.69 18.29
CA ALA A 17 -3.63 -12.51 19.69
C ALA A 17 -2.11 -12.64 19.86
N LYS A 18 -1.39 -11.52 20.06
CA LYS A 18 0.02 -11.58 20.46
C LYS A 18 0.04 -11.81 21.97
N LYS A 19 0.87 -12.76 22.43
CA LYS A 19 1.15 -12.89 23.87
C LYS A 19 1.79 -11.57 24.32
N SER A 20 1.21 -10.92 25.32
CA SER A 20 1.77 -9.70 25.92
C SER A 20 3.23 -9.93 26.32
N PRO A 21 4.13 -8.94 26.18
CA PRO A 21 5.50 -9.07 26.67
C PRO A 21 5.47 -9.36 28.18
N ARG A 22 6.16 -10.43 28.60
CA ARG A 22 6.31 -10.82 30.00
C ARG A 22 6.81 -9.62 30.82
N ARG A 23 6.01 -9.12 31.76
CA ARG A 23 6.54 -8.42 32.92
C ARG A 23 7.28 -9.47 33.75
N GLU A 24 8.59 -9.34 33.91
CA GLU A 24 9.34 -10.14 34.89
C GLU A 24 8.78 -9.88 36.28
N ALA A 25 7.86 -10.74 36.72
CA ALA A 25 7.53 -10.87 38.13
C ALA A 25 8.62 -11.72 38.77
N ALA A 26 9.33 -11.13 39.73
CA ALA A 26 10.26 -11.85 40.58
C ALA A 26 9.51 -12.92 41.39
N GLY A 27 9.89 -14.18 41.25
CA GLY A 27 9.36 -15.29 42.01
C GLY A 27 9.08 -16.51 41.13
N GLY A 28 9.97 -17.49 41.19
CA GLY A 28 9.88 -18.71 40.40
C GLY A 28 8.76 -19.65 40.85
N GLU A 29 8.05 -20.19 39.87
CA GLU A 29 7.64 -21.60 39.78
C GLU A 29 7.15 -21.83 38.34
N GLU A 30 7.87 -22.66 37.58
CA GLU A 30 7.52 -23.02 36.21
C GLU A 30 6.42 -24.10 36.23
N SER A 31 5.19 -23.73 35.86
CA SER A 31 4.17 -24.70 35.46
C SER A 31 3.95 -24.62 33.94
N TYR A 32 4.36 -25.67 33.24
CA TYR A 32 4.06 -25.88 31.82
C TYR A 32 2.59 -26.31 31.69
N LEU A 33 1.69 -25.34 31.54
CA LEU A 33 0.36 -25.59 30.98
C LEU A 33 0.36 -25.15 29.52
N SER A 34 0.62 -26.11 28.64
CA SER A 34 0.37 -25.98 27.21
C SER A 34 -1.14 -25.99 26.97
N ASP A 35 -1.80 -24.84 27.17
CA ASP A 35 -3.17 -24.67 26.70
C ASP A 35 -3.13 -24.59 25.17
N GLY A 36 -3.49 -25.71 24.54
CA GLY A 36 -3.68 -25.83 23.11
C GLY A 36 -4.89 -25.03 22.70
N ILE A 37 -4.70 -23.74 22.40
CA ILE A 37 -5.67 -22.94 21.65
C ILE A 37 -5.74 -23.55 20.26
N LYS A 38 -6.78 -24.34 20.00
CA LYS A 38 -7.15 -24.74 18.65
C LYS A 38 -7.52 -23.47 17.88
N HIS A 39 -6.58 -22.91 17.13
CA HIS A 39 -6.89 -21.86 16.17
C HIS A 39 -7.86 -22.45 15.14
N HIS A 40 -9.08 -21.93 15.10
CA HIS A 40 -9.99 -22.18 13.99
C HIS A 40 -9.32 -21.63 12.72
N GLU A 41 -9.34 -22.39 11.62
CA GLU A 41 -8.77 -21.96 10.33
C GLU A 41 -9.32 -20.59 9.87
N ASP A 42 -10.55 -20.26 10.28
CA ASP A 42 -11.25 -18.99 9.98
C ASP A 42 -10.63 -17.73 10.63
N ASP A 43 -9.87 -17.88 11.73
CA ASP A 43 -9.22 -16.74 12.39
C ASP A 43 -7.84 -16.42 11.79
N THR A 44 -7.28 -17.31 10.97
CA THR A 44 -5.95 -17.10 10.40
C THR A 44 -6.01 -16.12 9.24
N VAL A 45 -5.38 -14.96 9.41
CA VAL A 45 -5.24 -13.99 8.31
C VAL A 45 -4.15 -14.50 7.36
N SER A 46 -4.46 -14.58 6.08
CA SER A 46 -3.44 -14.82 5.06
C SER A 46 -2.48 -13.66 4.92
N CYS A 47 -1.31 -13.88 4.29
CA CYS A 47 -0.32 -12.85 3.99
C CYS A 47 -0.96 -11.59 3.36
N ILE A 48 -0.80 -10.43 4.00
CA ILE A 48 -1.35 -9.15 3.53
C ILE A 48 -0.37 -8.55 2.52
N SER A 49 -0.83 -8.31 1.30
CA SER A 49 -0.01 -7.79 0.20
C SER A 49 -0.08 -6.27 0.05
N ASP A 50 -1.20 -5.65 0.42
CA ASP A 50 -1.39 -4.21 0.36
C ASP A 50 -2.36 -3.78 1.45
N ALA A 51 -2.14 -2.59 2.01
CA ALA A 51 -3.00 -1.99 3.01
C ALA A 51 -3.10 -0.47 2.80
N GLN A 52 -4.31 0.06 2.92
CA GLN A 52 -4.62 1.48 2.84
C GLN A 52 -5.53 1.88 4.00
N LEU A 53 -5.43 3.14 4.41
CA LEU A 53 -6.31 3.73 5.41
C LEU A 53 -7.29 4.67 4.70
N SER A 54 -8.51 4.79 5.20
CA SER A 54 -9.44 5.80 4.72
C SER A 54 -8.92 7.21 5.05
N PRO A 55 -9.16 8.19 4.18
CA PRO A 55 -8.84 9.61 4.43
C PRO A 55 -9.37 10.16 5.76
N ASP A 56 -10.56 9.73 6.21
CA ASP A 56 -11.13 10.09 7.52
C ASP A 56 -10.50 9.33 8.71
N GLY A 57 -9.69 8.31 8.45
CA GLY A 57 -9.01 7.49 9.45
C GLY A 57 -9.88 6.39 10.08
N THR A 58 -11.13 6.22 9.67
CA THR A 58 -12.06 5.29 10.34
C THR A 58 -11.94 3.83 9.91
N CYS A 59 -11.35 3.54 8.75
CA CYS A 59 -11.34 2.21 8.16
C CYS A 59 -9.98 1.86 7.56
N ILE A 60 -9.55 0.62 7.78
CA ILE A 60 -8.36 0.03 7.17
C ILE A 60 -8.81 -0.99 6.12
N PHE A 61 -8.29 -0.86 4.90
CA PHE A 61 -8.54 -1.76 3.79
C PHE A 61 -7.32 -2.62 3.56
N THR A 62 -7.51 -3.94 3.47
CA THR A 62 -6.41 -4.87 3.17
C THR A 62 -6.75 -5.72 1.96
N ALA A 63 -5.73 -5.97 1.13
CA ALA A 63 -5.77 -7.01 0.11
C ALA A 63 -4.76 -8.09 0.49
N ASN A 64 -5.21 -9.34 0.43
CA ASN A 64 -4.40 -10.47 0.86
C ASN A 64 -4.08 -11.42 -0.29
N TYR A 65 -3.06 -12.25 -0.09
CA TYR A 65 -2.63 -13.26 -1.06
C TYR A 65 -3.70 -14.32 -1.32
N SER A 66 -4.59 -14.56 -0.34
CA SER A 66 -5.80 -15.39 -0.48
C SER A 66 -6.89 -14.77 -1.36
N ARG A 67 -6.61 -13.68 -2.07
CA ARG A 67 -7.53 -12.97 -2.99
C ARG A 67 -8.76 -12.40 -2.29
N ASN A 68 -8.65 -12.17 -0.99
CA ASN A 68 -9.67 -11.54 -0.18
C ASN A 68 -9.34 -10.06 -0.02
N PHE A 69 -10.36 -9.23 -0.19
CA PHE A 69 -10.36 -7.85 0.23
C PHE A 69 -11.14 -7.75 1.54
N SER A 70 -10.56 -7.13 2.57
CA SER A 70 -11.17 -7.02 3.90
C SER A 70 -11.14 -5.58 4.38
N VAL A 71 -12.18 -5.20 5.12
CA VAL A 71 -12.32 -3.88 5.75
C VAL A 71 -12.34 -4.09 7.25
N TYR A 72 -11.44 -3.38 7.94
CA TYR A 72 -11.33 -3.38 9.40
C TYR A 72 -11.67 -1.99 9.91
N PRO A 73 -12.56 -1.85 10.91
CA PRO A 73 -12.78 -0.57 11.56
C PRO A 73 -11.54 -0.18 12.35
N PHE A 74 -11.17 1.10 12.29
CA PHE A 74 -10.15 1.66 13.15
C PHE A 74 -10.75 1.85 14.56
N PRO A 75 -10.11 1.35 15.63
CA PRO A 75 -10.65 1.47 16.98
C PRO A 75 -10.67 2.94 17.42
N SER A 76 -11.83 3.40 17.89
CA SER A 76 -12.07 4.80 18.27
C SER A 76 -11.34 5.24 19.55
N SER A 77 -11.00 4.31 20.44
CA SER A 77 -10.25 4.60 21.67
C SER A 77 -9.04 3.66 21.79
N ILE A 78 -7.85 4.20 21.54
CA ILE A 78 -6.57 3.53 21.75
C ILE A 78 -6.07 3.90 23.15
N ASP A 79 -6.52 3.16 24.16
CA ASP A 79 -6.13 3.40 25.56
C ASP A 79 -4.85 2.64 25.91
N VAL A 80 -3.78 3.38 26.24
CA VAL A 80 -2.43 2.85 26.55
C VAL A 80 -2.40 1.77 27.65
N ASN A 81 -3.47 1.66 28.45
CA ASN A 81 -3.56 0.75 29.60
C ASN A 81 -4.49 -0.45 29.40
N LYS A 82 -5.12 -0.61 28.24
CA LYS A 82 -5.97 -1.78 27.96
C LYS A 82 -5.16 -2.91 27.31
N GLU A 83 -5.58 -4.15 27.59
CA GLU A 83 -5.07 -5.32 26.87
C GLU A 83 -5.32 -5.17 25.36
N GLN A 84 -4.44 -5.78 24.57
CA GLN A 84 -4.49 -5.75 23.11
C GLN A 84 -5.88 -6.16 22.61
N GLN A 85 -6.54 -5.27 21.88
CA GLN A 85 -7.87 -5.53 21.33
C GLN A 85 -7.79 -6.47 20.12
N SER A 86 -8.77 -7.37 19.98
CA SER A 86 -8.90 -8.18 18.77
C SER A 86 -9.55 -7.34 17.65
N LEU A 87 -8.89 -7.29 16.49
CA LEU A 87 -9.44 -6.64 15.30
C LEU A 87 -10.32 -7.61 14.52
N THR A 88 -11.61 -7.34 14.49
CA THR A 88 -12.58 -8.10 13.71
C THR A 88 -12.83 -7.45 12.35
N ARG A 89 -13.10 -8.28 11.34
CA ARG A 89 -13.43 -7.82 9.99
C ARG A 89 -14.87 -7.31 9.99
N TYR A 90 -15.09 -6.13 9.43
CA TYR A 90 -16.44 -5.59 9.24
C TYR A 90 -17.06 -6.08 7.93
N ALA A 91 -16.33 -5.90 6.82
CA ALA A 91 -16.77 -6.28 5.48
C ALA A 91 -15.68 -7.04 4.73
N GLN A 92 -16.08 -7.91 3.82
CA GLN A 92 -15.15 -8.71 3.03
C GLN A 92 -15.76 -9.08 1.68
N PHE A 93 -14.90 -9.24 0.67
CA PHE A 93 -15.25 -10.06 -0.49
C PHE A 93 -14.08 -10.96 -0.89
N SER A 94 -14.41 -12.12 -1.45
CA SER A 94 -13.43 -13.02 -2.05
C SER A 94 -13.47 -12.91 -3.57
N SER A 95 -12.28 -12.77 -4.18
CA SER A 95 -12.13 -12.69 -5.63
C SER A 95 -11.63 -14.02 -6.19
N SER A 96 -12.17 -14.44 -7.34
CA SER A 96 -11.61 -15.55 -8.11
C SER A 96 -10.17 -15.29 -8.53
N ASP A 97 -9.85 -14.04 -8.85
CA ASP A 97 -8.58 -13.62 -9.43
C ASP A 97 -7.78 -12.73 -8.46
N PRO A 98 -6.44 -12.74 -8.54
CA PRO A 98 -5.60 -11.88 -7.70
C PRO A 98 -5.93 -10.39 -7.88
N ILE A 99 -5.97 -9.68 -6.76
CA ILE A 99 -6.11 -8.23 -6.72
C ILE A 99 -4.73 -7.62 -7.02
N TRP A 100 -4.64 -6.76 -8.04
CA TRP A 100 -3.38 -6.15 -8.45
C TRP A 100 -3.19 -4.73 -7.91
N ALA A 101 -4.28 -3.98 -7.81
CA ALA A 101 -4.28 -2.62 -7.30
C ALA A 101 -5.60 -2.33 -6.60
N LEU A 102 -5.53 -1.50 -5.58
CA LEU A 102 -6.68 -0.97 -4.86
C LEU A 102 -6.47 0.53 -4.61
N THR A 103 -7.54 1.31 -4.59
CA THR A 103 -7.47 2.72 -4.21
C THR A 103 -8.79 3.19 -3.61
N VAL A 104 -8.71 3.87 -2.47
CA VAL A 104 -9.85 4.37 -1.70
C VAL A 104 -10.25 5.76 -2.18
N ASN A 105 -11.54 6.06 -2.22
CA ASN A 105 -12.03 7.40 -2.56
C ASN A 105 -11.36 8.46 -1.67
N PRO A 106 -10.79 9.54 -2.24
CA PRO A 106 -10.10 10.60 -1.48
C PRO A 106 -11.03 11.36 -0.52
N TYR A 107 -12.33 11.34 -0.76
CA TYR A 107 -13.34 11.98 0.09
C TYR A 107 -14.13 10.98 0.93
N PHE A 108 -13.59 9.78 1.15
CA PHE A 108 -14.25 8.77 1.97
C PHE A 108 -14.57 9.33 3.36
N ASP A 109 -15.87 9.37 3.67
CA ASP A 109 -16.42 9.67 4.99
C ASP A 109 -17.38 8.55 5.39
N LEU A 110 -17.16 7.96 6.56
CA LEU A 110 -18.03 6.96 7.16
C LEU A 110 -19.51 7.38 7.21
N ASN A 111 -19.80 8.68 7.34
CA ASN A 111 -21.16 9.20 7.45
C ASN A 111 -21.87 9.35 6.10
N ASP A 112 -21.12 9.50 4.99
CA ASP A 112 -21.69 9.63 3.66
C ASP A 112 -21.49 8.35 2.83
N ARG A 113 -22.58 7.59 2.73
CA ARG A 113 -22.68 6.34 1.97
C ARG A 113 -22.22 6.44 0.51
N ASN A 114 -22.32 7.61 -0.12
CA ASN A 114 -21.93 7.78 -1.53
C ASN A 114 -20.41 7.88 -1.69
N THR A 115 -19.71 8.32 -0.64
CA THR A 115 -18.25 8.47 -0.65
C THR A 115 -17.52 7.20 -0.24
N THR A 116 -18.24 6.22 0.35
CA THR A 116 -17.66 4.98 0.90
C THR A 116 -17.30 3.95 -0.19
N THR A 117 -16.65 4.41 -1.25
CA THR A 117 -16.35 3.64 -2.45
C THR A 117 -14.87 3.29 -2.57
N VAL A 118 -14.57 2.10 -3.10
CA VAL A 118 -13.21 1.63 -3.35
C VAL A 118 -13.13 1.08 -4.77
N LEU A 119 -12.07 1.45 -5.49
CA LEU A 119 -11.74 0.88 -6.80
C LEU A 119 -10.80 -0.31 -6.62
N VAL A 120 -11.11 -1.40 -7.30
CA VAL A 120 -10.32 -2.63 -7.26
C VAL A 120 -10.02 -3.12 -8.67
N SER A 121 -8.73 -3.33 -8.94
CA SER A 121 -8.23 -4.01 -10.14
C SER A 121 -7.96 -5.48 -9.83
N ARG A 122 -8.47 -6.36 -10.68
CA ARG A 122 -8.28 -7.81 -10.62
C ARG A 122 -7.72 -8.30 -11.94
N ARG A 123 -6.88 -9.32 -11.90
CA ARG A 123 -6.37 -9.98 -13.11
C ARG A 123 -7.53 -10.38 -14.05
N ASP A 124 -7.40 -10.04 -15.32
CA ASP A 124 -8.31 -10.44 -16.41
C ASP A 124 -9.79 -10.03 -16.21
N GLN A 125 -10.06 -9.03 -15.35
CA GLN A 125 -11.40 -8.48 -15.13
C GLN A 125 -11.43 -6.95 -15.33
N TYR A 126 -12.62 -6.42 -15.57
CA TYR A 126 -12.87 -4.98 -15.54
C TYR A 126 -12.65 -4.38 -14.15
N ILE A 127 -12.28 -3.11 -14.12
CA ILE A 127 -12.05 -2.36 -12.88
C ILE A 127 -13.39 -2.24 -12.17
N GLY A 128 -13.48 -2.76 -10.95
CA GLY A 128 -14.71 -2.74 -10.17
C GLY A 128 -14.73 -1.58 -9.20
N LEU A 129 -15.83 -0.82 -9.19
CA LEU A 129 -16.16 0.08 -8.09
C LEU A 129 -17.03 -0.69 -7.10
N HIS A 130 -16.62 -0.73 -5.85
CA HIS A 130 -17.34 -1.41 -4.77
C HIS A 130 -17.71 -0.39 -3.69
N ASN A 131 -18.83 -0.63 -2.99
CA ASN A 131 -19.04 0.04 -1.70
C ASN A 131 -18.30 -0.75 -0.62
N ALA A 132 -17.55 -0.07 0.23
CA ALA A 132 -16.72 -0.73 1.23
C ALA A 132 -17.49 -1.17 2.48
N LEU A 133 -18.68 -0.64 2.73
CA LEU A 133 -19.37 -0.80 4.00
C LEU A 133 -20.65 -1.64 3.93
N TRP A 134 -21.31 -1.71 2.78
CA TRP A 134 -22.60 -2.39 2.69
C TRP A 134 -22.82 -3.07 1.34
N ASP A 135 -23.66 -4.08 1.36
CA ASP A 135 -23.96 -4.91 0.19
C ASP A 135 -25.00 -4.27 -0.71
N VAL A 136 -24.59 -3.91 -1.92
CA VAL A 136 -25.44 -3.27 -2.94
C VAL A 136 -26.55 -4.18 -3.43
N SER A 137 -26.33 -5.49 -3.42
CA SER A 137 -27.32 -6.45 -3.93
C SER A 137 -28.60 -6.54 -3.09
N LYS A 138 -28.59 -6.03 -1.86
CA LYS A 138 -29.67 -6.19 -0.88
C LYS A 138 -30.59 -4.97 -0.73
N THR A 139 -30.56 -4.02 -1.67
CA THR A 139 -31.38 -2.78 -1.60
C THR A 139 -32.86 -2.94 -1.97
N VAL A 140 -33.36 -4.17 -2.09
CA VAL A 140 -34.78 -4.43 -2.34
C VAL A 140 -35.32 -5.27 -1.18
N ASP A 141 -36.06 -4.61 -0.29
CA ASP A 141 -37.06 -5.18 0.64
C ASP A 141 -36.72 -6.51 1.32
N VAL A 142 -35.64 -6.54 2.11
CA VAL A 142 -35.45 -7.62 3.10
C VAL A 142 -35.29 -7.00 4.48
N VAL A 143 -36.25 -7.32 5.35
CA VAL A 143 -36.24 -7.07 6.80
C VAL A 143 -34.82 -7.33 7.35
N PRO A 144 -34.24 -6.44 8.17
CA PRO A 144 -32.94 -6.67 8.75
C PRO A 144 -32.98 -7.97 9.56
N GLN A 145 -32.34 -9.02 9.03
CA GLN A 145 -32.14 -10.25 9.79
C GLN A 145 -31.12 -9.94 10.89
N PRO A 146 -31.48 -10.10 12.17
CA PRO A 146 -30.63 -9.72 13.29
C PRO A 146 -29.43 -10.67 13.52
N ASP A 147 -29.30 -11.75 12.74
CA ASP A 147 -28.39 -12.86 13.05
C ASP A 147 -27.26 -13.06 12.02
N ARG A 148 -26.65 -11.99 11.48
CA ARG A 148 -25.40 -12.15 10.73
C ARG A 148 -24.22 -12.23 11.68
N THR A 149 -23.78 -13.45 11.97
CA THR A 149 -22.56 -13.76 12.74
C THR A 149 -21.26 -13.64 11.92
N GLY A 150 -21.29 -13.04 10.72
CA GLY A 150 -20.16 -12.94 9.81
C GLY A 150 -20.02 -11.57 9.13
N PRO A 151 -18.89 -11.31 8.47
CA PRO A 151 -18.61 -10.02 7.84
C PRO A 151 -19.61 -9.72 6.71
N VAL A 152 -19.84 -8.43 6.45
CA VAL A 152 -20.71 -7.98 5.37
C VAL A 152 -20.08 -8.34 4.02
N ASP A 153 -20.80 -9.09 3.18
CA ASP A 153 -20.36 -9.40 1.83
C ASP A 153 -20.50 -8.17 0.91
N ILE A 154 -19.38 -7.70 0.38
CA ILE A 154 -19.28 -6.53 -0.52
C ILE A 154 -18.81 -6.95 -1.93
N SER A 155 -19.08 -8.20 -2.32
CA SER A 155 -18.74 -8.75 -3.63
C SER A 155 -19.48 -8.05 -4.79
N SER A 156 -20.65 -7.46 -4.52
CA SER A 156 -21.45 -6.73 -5.49
C SER A 156 -20.75 -5.43 -5.93
N LYS A 157 -20.62 -5.24 -7.25
CA LYS A 157 -20.00 -4.05 -7.85
C LYS A 157 -21.07 -2.97 -8.04
N LEU A 158 -20.75 -1.73 -7.69
CA LEU A 158 -21.54 -0.54 -8.06
C LEU A 158 -21.43 -0.25 -9.56
N ALA A 159 -20.21 -0.29 -10.09
CA ALA A 159 -19.91 -0.04 -11.49
C ALA A 159 -18.73 -0.91 -11.94
N SER A 160 -18.61 -1.13 -13.25
CA SER A 160 -17.48 -1.84 -13.87
C SER A 160 -16.94 -1.04 -15.05
N TYR A 161 -15.70 -0.56 -14.95
CA TYR A 161 -15.05 0.23 -15.99
C TYR A 161 -14.25 -0.67 -16.94
N LYS A 162 -14.57 -0.59 -18.23
CA LYS A 162 -13.97 -1.43 -19.26
C LYS A 162 -12.65 -0.83 -19.72
N LEU A 163 -11.58 -1.62 -19.63
CA LEU A 163 -10.28 -1.32 -20.21
C LEU A 163 -9.96 -2.43 -21.23
N VAL A 164 -10.42 -2.22 -22.46
CA VAL A 164 -10.31 -3.20 -23.54
C VAL A 164 -9.50 -2.61 -24.68
N ASP A 165 -8.51 -3.36 -25.15
CA ASP A 165 -7.79 -2.97 -26.36
C ASP A 165 -8.69 -3.23 -27.58
N LYS A 166 -9.05 -2.15 -28.29
CA LYS A 166 -9.95 -2.20 -29.45
C LYS A 166 -9.44 -3.07 -30.60
N LEU A 167 -8.12 -3.31 -30.68
CA LEU A 167 -7.56 -4.13 -31.75
C LEU A 167 -7.58 -5.62 -31.43
N THR A 168 -7.35 -5.98 -30.17
CA THR A 168 -7.18 -7.38 -29.73
C THR A 168 -8.36 -7.92 -28.95
N GLU A 169 -9.32 -7.04 -28.60
CA GLU A 169 -10.47 -7.32 -27.71
C GLU A 169 -10.05 -7.87 -26.34
N ALA A 170 -8.76 -7.76 -25.99
CA ALA A 170 -8.22 -8.27 -24.74
C ALA A 170 -8.57 -7.31 -23.59
N VAL A 171 -9.17 -7.87 -22.53
CA VAL A 171 -9.39 -7.17 -21.27
C VAL A 171 -8.05 -7.00 -20.56
N THR A 172 -7.63 -5.75 -20.37
CA THR A 172 -6.37 -5.45 -19.70
C THR A 172 -6.65 -4.97 -18.28
N ALA A 173 -6.16 -5.72 -17.29
CA ALA A 173 -6.24 -5.28 -15.90
C ALA A 173 -5.10 -4.29 -15.58
N PRO A 174 -5.41 -3.12 -15.00
CA PRO A 174 -4.37 -2.16 -14.62
C PRO A 174 -3.54 -2.65 -13.43
N THR A 175 -2.26 -2.33 -13.45
CA THR A 175 -1.29 -2.68 -12.40
C THR A 175 -1.19 -1.62 -11.31
N SER A 176 -1.69 -0.41 -11.56
CA SER A 176 -1.80 0.66 -10.58
C SER A 176 -3.09 1.45 -10.79
N LEU A 177 -3.64 1.95 -9.68
CA LEU A 177 -4.82 2.80 -9.67
C LEU A 177 -4.54 4.00 -8.77
N ALA A 178 -5.02 5.18 -9.17
CA ALA A 178 -4.97 6.38 -8.35
C ALA A 178 -6.20 7.24 -8.60
N TRP A 179 -6.76 7.81 -7.55
CA TRP A 179 -7.83 8.79 -7.69
C TRP A 179 -7.30 10.14 -8.15
N SER A 180 -8.18 10.88 -8.81
CA SER A 180 -7.97 12.31 -8.98
C SER A 180 -8.16 13.05 -7.65
N PRO A 181 -7.46 14.17 -7.44
CA PRO A 181 -7.68 15.01 -6.28
C PRO A 181 -9.12 15.52 -6.15
N CYS A 182 -9.85 15.68 -7.28
CA CYS A 182 -11.25 16.11 -7.26
C CYS A 182 -12.26 14.97 -7.10
N GLY A 183 -11.83 13.70 -7.15
CA GLY A 183 -12.71 12.54 -7.00
C GLY A 183 -13.65 12.24 -8.19
N ALA A 184 -13.61 13.03 -9.26
CA ALA A 184 -14.49 12.87 -10.42
C ALA A 184 -13.97 11.86 -11.46
N TYR A 185 -12.64 11.71 -11.55
CA TYR A 185 -11.97 10.76 -12.43
C TYR A 185 -10.96 9.91 -11.66
N PHE A 186 -10.53 8.81 -12.27
CA PHE A 186 -9.43 8.00 -11.75
C PHE A 186 -8.47 7.60 -12.87
N TYR A 187 -7.24 7.30 -12.47
CA TYR A 187 -6.15 6.90 -13.33
C TYR A 187 -5.89 5.41 -13.18
N ALA A 188 -5.72 4.74 -14.32
CA ALA A 188 -5.41 3.32 -14.40
C ALA A 188 -4.11 3.14 -15.19
N GLY A 189 -3.05 2.75 -14.49
CA GLY A 189 -1.74 2.50 -15.09
C GLY A 189 -1.64 1.07 -15.57
N HIS A 190 -1.27 0.89 -16.83
CA HIS A 190 -1.05 -0.43 -17.42
C HIS A 190 0.16 -0.41 -18.37
N LYS A 191 0.29 -1.42 -19.22
CA LYS A 191 1.47 -1.59 -20.09
C LYS A 191 1.68 -0.42 -21.05
N ASN A 192 2.73 0.38 -20.80
CA ASN A 192 3.15 1.55 -21.58
C ASN A 192 2.11 2.67 -21.75
N GLN A 193 1.02 2.70 -20.98
CA GLN A 193 0.03 3.78 -21.03
C GLN A 193 -0.68 3.94 -19.69
N ILE A 194 -1.28 5.11 -19.51
CA ILE A 194 -2.14 5.49 -18.39
C ILE A 194 -3.51 5.83 -18.98
N ALA A 195 -4.54 5.11 -18.57
CA ALA A 195 -5.92 5.35 -18.95
C ALA A 195 -6.61 6.24 -17.92
N VAL A 196 -7.38 7.23 -18.37
CA VAL A 196 -8.15 8.15 -17.52
C VAL A 196 -9.63 7.86 -17.68
N PHE A 197 -10.31 7.61 -16.57
CA PHE A 197 -11.73 7.25 -16.55
C PHE A 197 -12.55 8.30 -15.81
N ASP A 198 -13.74 8.62 -16.35
CA ASP A 198 -14.78 9.35 -15.63
C ASP A 198 -15.52 8.35 -14.74
N LEU A 199 -15.98 8.77 -13.57
CA LEU A 199 -16.88 7.94 -12.76
C LEU A 199 -18.22 7.70 -13.45
N ALA A 200 -18.72 8.68 -14.20
CA ALA A 200 -20.02 8.60 -14.87
C ALA A 200 -20.01 7.71 -16.12
N TYR A 201 -18.84 7.50 -16.74
CA TYR A 201 -18.72 6.79 -18.01
C TYR A 201 -17.92 5.50 -17.86
N THR A 202 -18.60 4.36 -18.00
CA THR A 202 -18.03 3.04 -17.68
C THR A 202 -17.49 2.26 -18.88
N ASP A 203 -17.83 2.69 -20.10
CA ASP A 203 -17.63 1.85 -21.30
C ASP A 203 -16.23 1.93 -21.93
N ASP A 204 -15.53 3.06 -21.80
CA ASP A 204 -14.19 3.27 -22.37
C ASP A 204 -13.49 4.39 -21.58
N PRO A 205 -12.16 4.41 -21.40
CA PRO A 205 -11.46 5.57 -20.88
C PRO A 205 -11.70 6.84 -21.73
N ILE A 206 -11.80 7.99 -21.07
CA ILE A 206 -11.92 9.30 -21.71
C ILE A 206 -10.65 9.60 -22.53
N THR A 207 -9.49 9.36 -21.92
CA THR A 207 -8.19 9.63 -22.53
C THR A 207 -7.21 8.51 -22.19
N ASN A 208 -6.31 8.23 -23.13
CA ASN A 208 -5.22 7.27 -22.98
C ASN A 208 -3.88 7.97 -23.23
N ILE A 209 -3.10 8.13 -22.17
CA ILE A 209 -1.79 8.78 -22.20
C ILE A 209 -0.74 7.70 -22.45
N ARG A 210 -0.09 7.74 -23.62
CA ARG A 210 0.99 6.79 -23.93
C ARG A 210 2.28 7.22 -23.25
N THR A 211 2.91 6.32 -22.49
CA THR A 211 4.21 6.60 -21.88
C THR A 211 5.35 6.38 -22.87
N ILE A 212 5.15 5.60 -23.93
CA ILE A 212 6.16 5.36 -24.97
C ILE A 212 6.02 6.31 -26.16
N PRO A 213 7.13 6.78 -26.73
CA PRO A 213 7.08 7.42 -28.03
C PRO A 213 6.60 6.42 -29.08
N SER A 214 5.87 6.92 -30.08
CA SER A 214 5.49 6.09 -31.22
C SER A 214 6.74 5.51 -31.91
N ALA A 215 6.65 4.28 -32.42
CA ALA A 215 7.77 3.62 -33.13
C ALA A 215 8.32 4.50 -34.27
N ARG A 216 7.44 5.24 -34.94
CA ARG A 216 7.77 6.22 -35.99
C ARG A 216 8.57 7.42 -35.46
N ASN A 217 8.28 7.92 -34.26
CA ASN A 217 9.03 9.02 -33.64
C ASN A 217 10.38 8.55 -33.09
N LYS A 218 10.47 7.31 -32.63
CA LYS A 218 11.73 6.70 -32.18
C LYS A 218 12.75 6.55 -33.33
N LEU A 219 12.30 6.14 -34.51
CA LEU A 219 13.11 6.06 -35.74
C LEU A 219 13.67 7.42 -36.19
N LYS A 220 12.96 8.51 -35.88
CA LYS A 220 13.38 9.89 -36.21
C LYS A 220 14.28 10.53 -35.14
N GLY A 221 14.72 9.76 -34.13
CA GLY A 221 15.56 10.27 -33.04
C GLY A 221 14.87 11.25 -32.10
N GLY A 222 13.56 11.47 -32.25
CA GLY A 222 12.78 12.49 -31.53
C GLY A 222 11.67 11.92 -30.65
N GLY A 223 11.79 10.67 -30.20
CA GLY A 223 10.79 10.05 -29.35
C GLY A 223 10.93 10.47 -27.89
N TRP A 224 10.03 11.31 -27.39
CA TRP A 224 9.85 11.57 -25.95
C TRP A 224 9.00 10.46 -25.30
N GLY A 225 9.46 9.95 -24.16
CA GLY A 225 8.76 8.97 -23.32
C GLY A 225 9.61 7.73 -22.98
N PHE A 226 9.06 6.85 -22.15
CA PHE A 226 9.71 5.66 -21.60
C PHE A 226 8.84 4.40 -21.67
N LYS A 227 9.50 3.26 -21.86
CA LYS A 227 8.87 1.93 -21.95
C LYS A 227 8.81 1.27 -20.59
N GLY A 228 7.68 0.66 -20.24
CA GLY A 228 7.50 -0.12 -19.03
C GLY A 228 6.04 -0.23 -18.64
N ASP A 229 5.72 -1.21 -17.80
CA ASP A 229 4.41 -1.30 -17.15
C ASP A 229 4.34 -0.25 -16.04
N VAL A 230 3.25 0.53 -15.99
CA VAL A 230 3.04 1.57 -14.98
C VAL A 230 2.57 0.92 -13.67
N THR A 231 3.51 0.74 -12.76
CA THR A 231 3.33 -0.01 -11.51
C THR A 231 2.99 0.88 -10.32
N ALA A 232 3.21 2.18 -10.42
CA ALA A 232 2.84 3.15 -9.38
C ALA A 232 2.28 4.43 -10.00
N LEU A 233 1.23 4.97 -9.39
CA LEU A 233 0.61 6.25 -9.76
C LEU A 233 0.36 7.04 -8.48
N ALA A 234 0.63 8.34 -8.51
CA ALA A 234 0.34 9.25 -7.41
C ALA A 234 -0.06 10.62 -7.96
N ALA A 235 -1.24 11.12 -7.60
CA ALA A 235 -1.68 12.46 -7.96
C ALA A 235 -1.41 13.44 -6.80
N SER A 236 -0.83 14.60 -7.10
CA SER A 236 -0.60 15.65 -6.10
C SER A 236 -1.91 16.37 -5.80
N THR A 237 -2.22 16.54 -4.52
CA THR A 237 -3.45 17.19 -4.06
C THR A 237 -3.33 18.71 -3.93
N ARG A 238 -2.11 19.25 -3.78
CA ARG A 238 -1.87 20.67 -3.44
C ARG A 238 -1.03 21.45 -4.43
N SER A 239 0.05 20.86 -4.97
CA SER A 239 1.12 21.64 -5.61
C SER A 239 1.00 21.83 -7.12
N GLY A 240 -0.13 21.43 -7.73
CA GLY A 240 -0.43 21.85 -9.11
C GLY A 240 -0.71 20.73 -10.08
N ASN A 241 -1.77 19.96 -9.85
CA ASN A 241 -2.35 19.08 -10.86
C ASN A 241 -1.31 18.19 -11.54
N VAL A 242 -0.33 17.67 -10.78
CA VAL A 242 0.70 16.78 -11.33
C VAL A 242 0.39 15.34 -10.95
N LEU A 243 0.40 14.46 -11.94
CA LEU A 243 0.36 13.01 -11.79
C LEU A 243 1.76 12.45 -11.99
N ALA A 244 2.30 11.79 -10.98
CA ALA A 244 3.52 11.01 -11.11
C ALA A 244 3.18 9.55 -11.45
N ALA A 245 3.91 9.00 -12.43
CA ALA A 245 3.80 7.62 -12.85
C ALA A 245 5.17 6.94 -12.82
N GLY A 246 5.24 5.81 -12.13
CA GLY A 246 6.45 5.01 -11.98
C GLY A 246 6.31 3.70 -12.71
N THR A 247 7.37 3.26 -13.39
CA THR A 247 7.39 1.98 -14.10
C THR A 247 8.29 0.94 -13.46
N ARG A 248 8.04 -0.31 -13.85
CA ARG A 248 8.92 -1.44 -13.57
C ARG A 248 10.33 -1.29 -14.15
N THR A 249 10.51 -0.43 -15.15
CA THR A 249 11.80 -0.11 -15.78
C THR A 249 12.52 1.06 -15.13
N ARG A 250 12.08 1.49 -13.93
CA ARG A 250 12.69 2.55 -13.12
C ARG A 250 12.62 3.95 -13.73
N TYR A 251 11.63 4.20 -14.59
CA TYR A 251 11.34 5.55 -15.06
C TYR A 251 10.24 6.17 -14.20
N VAL A 252 10.42 7.44 -13.86
CA VAL A 252 9.39 8.31 -13.31
C VAL A 252 8.99 9.29 -14.39
N GLY A 253 7.70 9.32 -14.74
CA GLY A 253 7.10 10.33 -15.61
C GLY A 253 6.17 11.22 -14.81
N LEU A 254 6.13 12.48 -15.17
CA LEU A 254 5.24 13.48 -14.60
C LEU A 254 4.34 14.00 -15.70
N TYR A 255 3.06 14.07 -15.37
CA TYR A 255 2.01 14.43 -16.29
C TYR A 255 1.20 15.54 -15.66
N ASP A 256 0.85 16.54 -16.46
CA ASP A 256 -0.16 17.49 -16.05
C ASP A 256 -1.53 16.81 -16.16
N VAL A 257 -2.26 16.79 -15.05
CA VAL A 257 -3.60 16.22 -14.90
C VAL A 257 -4.59 16.92 -15.83
N VAL A 258 -4.48 18.24 -16.01
CA VAL A 258 -5.46 19.01 -16.79
C VAL A 258 -5.25 18.81 -18.28
N SER A 259 -4.02 18.97 -18.76
CA SER A 259 -3.74 18.76 -20.18
C SER A 259 -3.59 17.29 -20.56
N SER A 260 -3.47 16.38 -19.59
CA SER A 260 -3.15 14.96 -19.81
C SER A 260 -1.89 14.78 -20.67
N ARG A 261 -0.94 15.72 -20.56
CA ARG A 261 0.33 15.71 -21.30
C ARG A 261 1.49 15.43 -20.36
N GLU A 262 2.47 14.74 -20.90
CA GLU A 262 3.74 14.53 -20.22
C GLU A 262 4.47 15.87 -20.05
N THR A 263 4.78 16.22 -18.81
CA THR A 263 5.60 17.37 -18.45
C THR A 263 7.08 17.02 -18.58
N THR A 264 7.50 15.90 -17.99
CA THR A 264 8.88 15.42 -18.05
C THR A 264 8.96 13.96 -17.59
N HIS A 265 10.04 13.27 -17.93
CA HIS A 265 10.38 11.96 -17.37
C HIS A 265 11.87 11.87 -17.09
N PHE A 266 12.23 11.01 -16.14
CA PHE A 266 13.62 10.73 -15.80
C PHE A 266 13.79 9.28 -15.35
N LEU A 267 15.03 8.80 -15.47
CA LEU A 267 15.45 7.48 -15.04
C LEU A 267 16.04 7.58 -13.64
N LEU A 268 15.71 6.63 -12.77
CA LEU A 268 16.30 6.59 -11.43
C LEU A 268 17.81 6.26 -11.49
N PRO A 269 18.63 6.77 -10.55
CA PRO A 269 20.07 6.59 -10.56
C PRO A 269 20.51 5.13 -10.54
N GLY A 270 21.74 4.88 -11.00
CA GLY A 270 22.35 3.54 -11.02
C GLY A 270 21.98 2.68 -12.24
N MET A 271 21.43 3.30 -13.29
CA MET A 271 21.34 2.70 -14.62
C MET A 271 22.30 3.38 -15.58
N ILE A 272 23.11 2.59 -16.29
CA ILE A 272 23.94 3.03 -17.42
C ILE A 272 23.40 2.31 -18.66
N ASN A 273 23.06 3.02 -19.72
CA ASN A 273 22.48 2.44 -20.95
C ASN A 273 21.26 1.53 -20.72
N CYS A 274 20.39 1.90 -19.77
CA CYS A 274 19.24 1.08 -19.36
C CYS A 274 19.61 -0.29 -18.76
N GLN A 275 20.85 -0.50 -18.33
CA GLN A 275 21.32 -1.65 -17.57
C GLN A 275 21.78 -1.23 -16.18
N ARG A 276 21.65 -2.14 -15.21
CA ARG A 276 22.09 -1.89 -13.82
C ARG A 276 23.60 -1.69 -13.80
N SER A 277 24.08 -0.69 -13.06
CA SER A 277 25.52 -0.58 -12.83
C SER A 277 25.99 -1.70 -11.90
N ASP A 278 27.04 -2.42 -12.27
CA ASP A 278 27.63 -3.50 -11.46
C ASP A 278 28.42 -3.02 -10.23
N ASN A 279 28.29 -1.75 -9.86
CA ASN A 279 29.02 -1.18 -8.74
C ASN A 279 28.48 -1.73 -7.41
N GLN A 280 29.27 -2.59 -6.75
CA GLN A 280 28.89 -3.29 -5.50
C GLN A 280 28.42 -2.32 -4.41
N LYS A 281 29.01 -1.12 -4.31
CA LYS A 281 28.61 -0.11 -3.31
C LYS A 281 27.23 0.52 -3.55
N LEU A 282 26.69 0.40 -4.77
CA LEU A 282 25.38 0.93 -5.15
C LEU A 282 24.32 -0.16 -5.26
N GLN A 283 24.68 -1.44 -5.07
CA GLN A 283 23.73 -2.53 -5.29
C GLN A 283 22.55 -2.48 -4.31
N ASP A 284 22.78 -2.15 -3.04
CA ASP A 284 21.73 -2.11 -2.03
C ASP A 284 20.73 -0.96 -2.28
N PHE A 285 21.22 0.10 -2.93
CA PHE A 285 20.46 1.29 -3.30
C PHE A 285 19.64 1.09 -4.58
N ILE A 286 20.19 0.36 -5.58
CA ILE A 286 19.55 0.19 -6.88
C ILE A 286 18.48 -0.90 -6.84
N GLY A 287 17.21 -0.50 -7.00
CA GLY A 287 16.07 -1.42 -7.05
C GLY A 287 15.78 -2.05 -8.42
N GLU A 288 14.70 -2.84 -8.46
CA GLU A 288 14.20 -3.60 -9.61
C GLU A 288 12.81 -3.11 -10.07
N GLY A 289 12.65 -1.78 -10.16
CA GLY A 289 11.43 -1.12 -10.62
C GLY A 289 10.61 -0.52 -9.49
N ILE A 290 9.87 0.53 -9.84
CA ILE A 290 9.12 1.35 -8.88
C ILE A 290 7.89 0.59 -8.39
N THR A 291 7.68 0.57 -7.07
CA THR A 291 6.55 -0.12 -6.42
C THR A 291 5.51 0.81 -5.86
N GLN A 292 5.92 1.99 -5.40
CA GLN A 292 5.03 3.03 -4.88
C GLN A 292 5.66 4.40 -5.10
N LEU A 293 4.80 5.39 -5.36
CA LEU A 293 5.10 6.80 -5.40
C LEU A 293 4.20 7.49 -4.40
N GLU A 294 4.71 8.49 -3.70
CA GLU A 294 3.90 9.28 -2.77
C GLU A 294 4.38 10.72 -2.75
N TRP A 295 3.44 11.64 -2.81
CA TRP A 295 3.72 13.06 -2.73
C TRP A 295 3.89 13.46 -1.27
N SER A 296 4.80 14.40 -1.01
CA SER A 296 4.77 15.12 0.26
C SER A 296 3.43 15.86 0.42
N PRO A 297 2.96 16.12 1.65
CA PRO A 297 1.67 16.77 1.87
C PRO A 297 1.57 18.22 1.35
N ASP A 298 2.72 18.88 1.13
CA ASP A 298 2.82 20.18 0.44
C ASP A 298 2.90 20.03 -1.09
N GLY A 299 3.16 18.81 -1.58
CA GLY A 299 3.31 18.45 -2.99
C GLY A 299 4.63 18.88 -3.63
N THR A 300 5.60 19.37 -2.84
CA THR A 300 6.90 19.84 -3.36
C THR A 300 7.89 18.68 -3.57
N TYR A 301 7.74 17.59 -2.84
CA TYR A 301 8.65 16.46 -2.86
C TYR A 301 7.94 15.19 -3.32
N LEU A 302 8.63 14.39 -4.12
CA LEU A 302 8.19 13.08 -4.56
C LEU A 302 9.05 12.00 -3.90
N TYR A 303 8.39 11.09 -3.21
CA TYR A 303 9.00 9.91 -2.61
C TYR A 303 8.82 8.71 -3.51
N VAL A 304 9.92 7.98 -3.74
CA VAL A 304 9.95 6.85 -4.67
C VAL A 304 10.48 5.61 -3.95
N ALA A 305 9.65 4.56 -3.92
CA ALA A 305 10.06 3.24 -3.45
C ALA A 305 10.28 2.30 -4.63
N GLU A 306 11.33 1.50 -4.53
CA GLU A 306 11.64 0.45 -5.50
C GLU A 306 11.58 -0.95 -4.89
N ARG A 307 11.29 -1.93 -5.75
CA ARG A 307 11.41 -3.35 -5.43
C ARG A 307 12.86 -3.71 -5.16
N SER A 308 13.11 -4.64 -4.23
CA SER A 308 14.44 -5.16 -3.94
C SER A 308 15.47 -4.06 -3.57
N SER A 309 15.02 -2.92 -3.04
CA SER A 309 15.88 -1.78 -2.67
C SER A 309 15.76 -1.46 -1.19
N ASP A 310 16.90 -1.13 -0.59
CA ASP A 310 17.02 -0.67 0.79
C ASP A 310 16.72 0.84 0.96
N ALA A 311 16.53 1.55 -0.15
CA ALA A 311 16.41 3.00 -0.15
C ALA A 311 15.01 3.50 -0.56
N LEU A 312 14.60 4.64 0.00
CA LEU A 312 13.54 5.50 -0.54
C LEU A 312 14.18 6.75 -1.12
N LEU A 313 13.90 7.06 -2.39
CA LEU A 313 14.47 8.21 -3.06
C LEU A 313 13.58 9.44 -2.87
N ILE A 314 14.21 10.60 -2.70
CA ILE A 314 13.53 11.87 -2.49
C ILE A 314 13.88 12.79 -3.66
N TYR A 315 12.87 13.32 -4.32
CA TYR A 315 13.02 14.27 -5.43
C TYR A 315 12.29 15.57 -5.11
N ASP A 316 12.92 16.71 -5.39
CA ASP A 316 12.23 18.01 -5.37
C ASP A 316 11.64 18.28 -6.76
N VAL A 317 10.35 18.61 -6.81
CA VAL A 317 9.67 18.82 -8.09
C VAL A 317 10.13 20.02 -8.89
N ARG A 318 10.78 20.97 -8.22
CA ARG A 318 11.33 22.15 -8.86
C ARG A 318 12.67 21.82 -9.53
N LYS A 319 13.30 20.71 -9.14
CA LYS A 319 14.64 20.30 -9.60
C LYS A 319 14.79 18.78 -9.69
N PHE A 320 14.24 18.17 -10.75
CA PHE A 320 14.32 16.72 -10.99
C PHE A 320 15.66 16.19 -11.49
N GLY A 321 16.63 17.07 -11.82
CA GLY A 321 17.90 16.64 -12.41
C GLY A 321 18.76 15.77 -11.49
N LEU A 322 18.54 15.82 -10.17
CA LEU A 322 19.26 15.05 -9.16
C LEU A 322 18.30 14.67 -8.04
N ALA A 323 18.47 13.47 -7.47
CA ALA A 323 17.81 13.12 -6.21
C ALA A 323 18.30 14.07 -5.11
N LEU A 324 17.38 14.59 -4.30
CA LEU A 324 17.68 15.46 -3.17
C LEU A 324 18.41 14.68 -2.07
N ALA A 325 17.84 13.53 -1.71
CA ALA A 325 18.33 12.64 -0.68
C ALA A 325 17.75 11.24 -0.86
N HIS A 326 18.19 10.30 -0.04
CA HIS A 326 17.62 8.98 0.04
C HIS A 326 17.63 8.45 1.48
N CYS A 327 16.51 7.90 1.91
CA CYS A 327 16.38 7.23 3.20
C CYS A 327 17.01 5.84 3.10
N VAL A 328 18.02 5.54 3.91
CA VAL A 328 18.74 4.26 3.91
C VAL A 328 18.26 3.33 5.02
N GLY A 329 18.53 2.03 4.87
CA GLY A 329 18.30 1.03 5.90
C GLY A 329 16.88 0.48 5.95
N ARG A 330 16.02 0.68 4.94
CA ARG A 330 14.61 0.20 4.92
C ARG A 330 14.46 -1.30 5.17
N LYS A 331 15.46 -2.08 4.77
CA LYS A 331 15.58 -3.54 4.67
C LYS A 331 14.46 -4.16 3.85
N ALA A 332 14.31 -3.75 2.60
CA ALA A 332 13.25 -4.24 1.71
C ALA A 332 13.81 -5.00 0.49
N HIS A 333 14.75 -5.91 0.74
CA HIS A 333 15.32 -6.81 -0.27
C HIS A 333 14.35 -7.96 -0.62
N THR A 334 13.19 -7.61 -1.13
CA THR A 334 12.17 -8.56 -1.57
C THR A 334 11.60 -8.15 -2.93
N ARG A 335 11.17 -9.16 -3.68
CA ARG A 335 10.44 -8.96 -4.95
C ARG A 335 8.97 -8.61 -4.73
N GLN A 336 8.47 -8.76 -3.51
CA GLN A 336 7.10 -8.35 -3.17
C GLN A 336 7.00 -6.83 -3.07
N LYS A 337 5.81 -6.30 -3.31
CA LYS A 337 5.53 -4.87 -3.09
C LYS A 337 5.61 -4.61 -1.58
N MET A 338 6.40 -3.62 -1.21
CA MET A 338 6.53 -3.17 0.18
C MET A 338 6.21 -1.68 0.20
N GLY A 339 5.10 -1.32 0.84
CA GLY A 339 4.62 0.05 0.92
C GLY A 339 5.30 0.87 2.02
N PHE A 340 5.16 2.18 1.89
CA PHE A 340 5.54 3.19 2.89
C PHE A 340 4.46 4.26 2.94
N ASP A 341 4.49 5.13 3.95
CA ASP A 341 3.54 6.22 4.14
C ASP A 341 4.28 7.52 4.39
N VAL A 342 3.70 8.63 3.93
CA VAL A 342 4.19 9.98 4.16
C VAL A 342 3.16 10.73 5.00
N TRP A 343 3.49 10.97 6.26
CA TRP A 343 2.60 11.62 7.20
C TRP A 343 3.15 12.98 7.62
N ALA A 344 2.29 14.01 7.69
CA ALA A 344 2.66 15.32 8.24
C ALA A 344 1.89 15.64 9.51
N GLN A 345 2.57 16.31 10.45
CA GLN A 345 1.91 16.89 11.60
C GLN A 345 1.13 18.15 11.18
N GLY A 346 -0.20 18.03 11.12
CA GLY A 346 -1.11 19.12 10.80
C GLY A 346 -1.16 19.49 9.32
N ASP A 347 -2.07 20.41 9.00
CA ASP A 347 -2.42 20.74 7.61
C ASP A 347 -1.34 21.53 6.87
N ALA A 348 -0.31 22.07 7.53
CA ALA A 348 0.68 22.93 6.89
C ALA A 348 1.71 22.16 6.04
N GLY A 349 1.86 20.85 6.22
CA GLY A 349 2.79 20.02 5.43
C GLY A 349 4.29 20.29 5.68
N GLU A 350 4.62 21.28 6.52
CA GLU A 350 5.99 21.71 6.82
C GLU A 350 6.79 20.64 7.60
N ASN A 351 6.12 19.70 8.26
CA ASN A 351 6.78 18.71 9.11
C ASN A 351 6.28 17.30 8.76
N HIS A 352 6.79 16.73 7.65
CA HIS A 352 6.47 15.36 7.26
C HIS A 352 7.56 14.34 7.61
N GLU A 353 7.08 13.18 8.07
CA GLU A 353 7.82 11.99 8.39
C GLU A 353 7.52 10.90 7.35
N ILE A 354 8.48 10.02 7.11
CA ILE A 354 8.29 8.83 6.28
C ILE A 354 8.30 7.61 7.16
N TRP A 355 7.32 6.72 6.97
CA TRP A 355 7.17 5.50 7.72
C TRP A 355 7.22 4.31 6.76
N ALA A 356 8.15 3.37 6.96
CA ALA A 356 8.27 2.19 6.10
C ALA A 356 8.57 0.91 6.89
N GLY A 357 8.03 -0.20 6.39
CA GLY A 357 8.29 -1.54 6.91
C GLY A 357 9.50 -2.22 6.23
N GLY A 358 10.18 -3.07 6.98
CA GLY A 358 11.25 -3.94 6.49
C GLY A 358 10.90 -5.43 6.52
N THR A 359 11.74 -6.25 5.89
CA THR A 359 11.66 -7.72 5.96
C THR A 359 12.11 -8.27 7.31
N ASP A 360 12.69 -7.43 8.17
CA ASP A 360 13.14 -7.75 9.52
C ASP A 360 12.07 -7.46 10.60
N GLY A 361 10.82 -7.23 10.20
CA GLY A 361 9.72 -7.00 11.14
C GLY A 361 9.81 -5.69 11.92
N CYS A 362 10.63 -4.75 11.44
CA CYS A 362 10.79 -3.42 12.01
C CYS A 362 10.14 -2.34 11.12
N VAL A 363 9.52 -1.36 11.77
CA VAL A 363 9.08 -0.10 11.14
C VAL A 363 10.18 0.94 11.36
N ARG A 364 10.50 1.70 10.33
CA ARG A 364 11.49 2.77 10.35
C ARG A 364 10.83 4.10 10.08
N VAL A 365 11.26 5.10 10.83
CA VAL A 365 10.76 6.47 10.74
C VAL A 365 11.90 7.40 10.39
N TRP A 366 11.75 8.17 9.32
CA TRP A 366 12.65 9.25 8.95
C TRP A 366 11.93 10.57 9.13
N LYS A 367 12.45 11.43 10.01
CA LYS A 367 11.89 12.73 10.32
C LYS A 367 12.53 13.80 9.46
N TYR A 368 11.70 14.52 8.72
CA TYR A 368 12.10 15.63 7.85
C TYR A 368 13.26 15.28 6.91
N PRO A 369 13.22 14.12 6.22
CA PRO A 369 14.35 13.68 5.42
C PRO A 369 14.63 14.59 4.22
N TYR A 370 13.63 15.36 3.79
CA TYR A 370 13.75 16.38 2.73
C TYR A 370 14.62 17.59 3.12
N LEU A 371 14.92 17.80 4.40
CA LEU A 371 15.83 18.86 4.87
C LEU A 371 17.31 18.43 4.86
N LYS A 372 17.57 17.14 4.67
CA LYS A 372 18.92 16.55 4.68
C LYS A 372 19.32 16.26 3.22
N GLU A 373 20.61 16.30 2.93
CA GLU A 373 21.16 15.90 1.62
C GLU A 373 21.89 14.56 1.73
N GLY A 374 21.81 13.73 0.69
CA GLY A 374 22.50 12.44 0.64
C GLY A 374 21.79 11.31 1.38
N ALA A 375 22.55 10.43 2.04
CA ALA A 375 22.03 9.26 2.75
C ALA A 375 21.47 9.67 4.12
N VAL A 376 20.21 9.33 4.37
CA VAL A 376 19.50 9.67 5.61
C VAL A 376 19.17 8.39 6.38
N GLU A 377 19.83 8.19 7.51
CA GLU A 377 19.54 7.11 8.45
C GLU A 377 18.18 7.31 9.12
N ALA A 378 17.54 6.20 9.53
CA ALA A 378 16.28 6.25 10.26
C ALA A 378 16.47 6.90 11.63
N ASP A 379 15.63 7.87 11.97
CA ASP A 379 15.65 8.54 13.27
C ASP A 379 15.02 7.64 14.36
N GLU A 380 14.08 6.76 13.98
CA GLU A 380 13.50 5.75 14.87
C GLU A 380 13.38 4.38 14.18
N VAL A 381 13.59 3.32 14.96
CA VAL A 381 13.38 1.93 14.53
C VAL A 381 12.51 1.23 15.59
N ILE A 382 11.33 0.80 15.16
CA ILE A 382 10.30 0.19 16.00
C ILE A 382 10.21 -1.29 15.66
N SER A 383 10.48 -2.18 16.62
CA SER A 383 10.30 -3.62 16.44
C SER A 383 8.85 -4.02 16.71
N VAL A 384 8.18 -4.60 15.71
CA VAL A 384 6.77 -5.04 15.81
C VAL A 384 6.67 -6.56 15.95
N GLY A 385 7.65 -7.28 15.42
CA GLY A 385 7.77 -8.74 15.47
C GLY A 385 8.87 -9.23 14.53
N GLU A 386 8.83 -10.52 14.19
CA GLU A 386 9.81 -11.19 13.32
C GLU A 386 9.33 -11.34 11.87
N ASP A 387 8.06 -11.03 11.61
CA ASP A 387 7.44 -11.22 10.30
C ASP A 387 7.60 -9.96 9.44
N PRO A 388 7.87 -10.09 8.12
CA PRO A 388 8.00 -8.95 7.22
C PRO A 388 6.80 -8.02 7.26
N ILE A 389 7.06 -6.72 7.29
CA ILE A 389 6.03 -5.68 7.27
C ILE A 389 5.83 -5.22 5.83
N SER A 390 4.71 -5.61 5.21
CA SER A 390 4.40 -5.25 3.83
C SER A 390 4.05 -3.77 3.69
N ASN A 391 3.15 -3.26 4.51
CA ASN A 391 2.72 -1.86 4.47
C ASN A 391 2.64 -1.26 5.88
N VAL A 392 2.89 0.04 5.96
CA VAL A 392 2.64 0.88 7.14
C VAL A 392 1.75 2.03 6.69
N ARG A 393 0.75 2.41 7.48
CA ARG A 393 -0.13 3.57 7.25
C ARG A 393 -0.35 4.30 8.57
N VAL A 394 0.02 5.57 8.65
CA VAL A 394 -0.14 6.40 9.83
C VAL A 394 -1.55 7.00 9.81
N HIS A 395 -2.19 7.02 10.97
CA HIS A 395 -3.50 7.66 11.11
C HIS A 395 -3.36 9.17 10.80
N PRO A 396 -4.32 9.83 10.11
CA PRO A 396 -4.26 11.26 9.80
C PRO A 396 -3.89 12.15 11.00
N TYR A 397 -4.51 11.93 12.16
CA TYR A 397 -4.17 12.62 13.42
C TYR A 397 -2.84 12.23 14.09
N GLY A 398 -2.07 11.27 13.56
CA GLY A 398 -0.74 10.89 14.05
C GLY A 398 -0.69 10.15 15.39
N HIS A 399 -1.82 9.72 15.94
CA HIS A 399 -1.89 9.04 17.25
C HIS A 399 -1.67 7.53 17.16
N ALA A 400 -1.71 6.96 15.96
CA ALA A 400 -1.56 5.52 15.75
C ALA A 400 -1.11 5.22 14.32
N ALA A 401 -0.62 4.00 14.10
CA ALA A 401 -0.25 3.50 12.77
C ALA A 401 -0.73 2.07 12.58
N ALA A 402 -1.35 1.79 11.42
CA ALA A 402 -1.69 0.45 10.98
C ALA A 402 -0.48 -0.18 10.27
N VAL A 403 -0.13 -1.40 10.69
CA VAL A 403 1.02 -2.17 10.22
C VAL A 403 0.52 -3.50 9.69
N ALA A 404 0.67 -3.70 8.39
CA ALA A 404 0.34 -4.95 7.72
C ALA A 404 1.58 -5.84 7.62
N GLN A 405 1.45 -7.07 8.09
CA GLN A 405 2.49 -8.09 8.08
C GLN A 405 2.09 -9.26 7.17
N GLY A 406 3.09 -9.90 6.58
CA GLY A 406 2.86 -11.03 5.70
C GLY A 406 4.11 -11.88 5.51
N ARG A 407 3.94 -13.20 5.66
CA ARG A 407 5.00 -14.18 5.40
C ARG A 407 4.43 -15.39 4.67
N TYR A 408 5.21 -15.90 3.71
CA TYR A 408 4.98 -17.22 3.13
C TYR A 408 6.28 -18.01 3.23
N LYS A 409 6.19 -19.29 3.61
CA LYS A 409 7.33 -20.18 3.77
C LYS A 409 7.09 -21.46 2.99
N VAL A 410 8.00 -21.77 2.07
CA VAL A 410 7.97 -23.00 1.25
C VAL A 410 8.67 -24.11 2.03
N GLY A 411 8.00 -25.25 2.23
CA GLY A 411 8.57 -26.47 2.82
C GLY A 411 9.02 -26.38 4.30
N GLY A 412 8.29 -27.01 5.21
CA GLY A 412 8.75 -27.20 6.59
C GLY A 412 7.96 -28.27 7.35
N GLU A 413 8.67 -29.20 7.98
CA GLU A 413 8.16 -30.18 8.96
C GLU A 413 8.06 -29.61 10.39
N GLY A 414 7.99 -28.28 10.54
CA GLY A 414 7.91 -27.57 11.82
C GLY A 414 6.73 -26.61 11.89
N GLU A 415 6.37 -26.20 13.12
CA GLU A 415 5.22 -25.39 13.54
C GLU A 415 4.23 -24.95 12.44
N MET A 416 3.02 -25.49 12.54
CA MET A 416 1.89 -25.34 11.63
C MET A 416 1.23 -23.95 11.74
N LYS A 417 1.98 -22.86 11.61
CA LYS A 417 1.43 -21.50 11.61
C LYS A 417 0.89 -21.15 10.22
N GLY A 418 -0.36 -20.71 10.18
CA GLY A 418 -1.00 -20.17 8.97
C GLY A 418 -1.69 -21.19 8.08
N ILE A 419 -2.10 -20.71 6.91
CA ILE A 419 -2.85 -21.48 5.91
C ILE A 419 -1.86 -22.27 5.07
N ARG A 420 -1.98 -23.59 5.07
CA ARG A 420 -1.20 -24.47 4.20
C ARG A 420 -1.82 -24.50 2.80
N ARG A 421 -1.01 -24.20 1.79
CA ARG A 421 -1.38 -24.23 0.37
C ARG A 421 -0.39 -25.10 -0.42
N GLY A 422 -0.83 -25.59 -1.57
CA GLY A 422 -0.04 -26.45 -2.45
C GLY A 422 -0.81 -27.70 -2.82
N ASP A 423 -0.58 -28.18 -4.04
CA ASP A 423 -1.22 -29.36 -4.63
C ASP A 423 -0.15 -30.38 -4.99
N LEU A 424 -0.53 -31.57 -5.49
CA LEU A 424 0.45 -32.57 -5.96
C LEU A 424 1.46 -32.01 -7.01
N LYS A 425 1.09 -30.95 -7.74
CA LYS A 425 1.95 -30.31 -8.76
C LYS A 425 2.68 -29.05 -8.28
N ASN A 426 2.24 -28.45 -7.17
CA ASN A 426 2.76 -27.17 -6.69
C ASN A 426 3.45 -27.38 -5.34
N PRO A 427 4.62 -26.78 -5.09
CA PRO A 427 5.30 -26.93 -3.81
C PRO A 427 4.37 -26.49 -2.67
N THR A 428 4.36 -27.27 -1.58
CA THR A 428 3.58 -26.90 -0.40
C THR A 428 4.24 -25.72 0.32
N TYR A 429 3.43 -24.74 0.70
CA TYR A 429 3.84 -23.56 1.43
C TYR A 429 2.80 -23.19 2.49
N ASN A 430 3.26 -22.62 3.58
CA ASN A 430 2.40 -22.04 4.61
C ASN A 430 2.44 -20.52 4.48
N GLU A 431 1.29 -19.87 4.60
CA GLU A 431 1.20 -18.41 4.62
C GLU A 431 0.42 -17.90 5.82
N TRP A 432 0.87 -16.79 6.38
CA TRP A 432 0.14 -16.07 7.41
C TRP A 432 0.43 -14.57 7.30
N GLY A 433 -0.49 -13.77 7.81
CA GLY A 433 -0.39 -12.33 7.92
C GLY A 433 -0.97 -11.85 9.23
N CYS A 434 -0.77 -10.58 9.49
CA CYS A 434 -1.31 -9.92 10.66
C CYS A 434 -1.50 -8.45 10.35
N LEU A 435 -2.61 -7.86 10.78
CA LEU A 435 -2.78 -6.41 10.83
C LEU A 435 -2.68 -5.98 12.29
N ASP A 436 -1.68 -5.18 12.60
CA ASP A 436 -1.47 -4.59 13.92
C ASP A 436 -1.74 -3.09 13.88
N ILE A 437 -2.31 -2.54 14.93
CA ILE A 437 -2.41 -1.10 15.16
C ILE A 437 -1.46 -0.74 16.29
N LEU A 438 -0.46 0.07 15.98
CA LEU A 438 0.51 0.59 16.93
C LEU A 438 -0.05 1.89 17.52
N GLY A 439 -0.20 1.94 18.84
CA GLY A 439 -0.46 3.20 19.54
C GLY A 439 0.82 4.04 19.60
N LEU A 440 0.78 5.21 18.97
CA LEU A 440 1.86 6.20 19.07
C LEU A 440 1.48 7.07 20.27
N GLY A 441 2.15 6.85 21.40
CA GLY A 441 1.83 7.52 22.68
C GLY A 441 1.56 9.01 22.49
N SER A 442 0.51 9.51 23.15
CA SER A 442 0.02 10.88 22.99
C SER A 442 1.15 11.92 23.13
N TRP A 443 1.06 12.95 22.30
CA TRP A 443 1.86 14.16 22.41
C TRP A 443 1.52 14.91 23.70
#